data_AF-A0AA39TMA4-F1
#
_entry.id   AF-A0AA39TMA4-F1
#
_cell.length_a   1.000
_cell.length_b   1.000
_cell.length_c   1.000
_cell.angle_alpha   90.00
_cell.angle_beta   90.00
_cell.angle_gamma   90.00
#
_symmetry.space_group_name_H-M   'P 1'
#
loop_
_entity.id
_entity.type
_entity.pdbx_description
1 polymer ?
#
loop_
_entity_poly.entity_id
_entity_poly.type
_entity_poly.pdbx_seq_one_letter_code
_entity_poly.pdbx_strand_id
1 'polypeptide(L)'
;MTKRFPEVAELRIVCWFEIHGKIDISLLSTTTTYVAYLVFKPTDNFFGFDNNPVEVAVGLAEGDFQNRTVYFDQRQQNIVPADNPDLFPKEGGDGWLESELGIFPWK
;
A
#
# COMPACT_ATOMS: atom_id res chain seq x y z
N MET A 1 21.53 -12.58 -8.81
CA MET A 1 20.45 -11.57 -8.64
C MET A 1 19.67 -11.96 -7.41
N THR A 2 19.59 -11.06 -6.41
CA THR A 2 18.95 -11.34 -5.12
C THR A 2 17.47 -10.95 -5.21
N LYS A 3 16.56 -11.84 -4.78
CA LYS A 3 15.12 -11.55 -4.72
C LYS A 3 14.85 -10.68 -3.49
N ARG A 4 14.25 -9.48 -3.65
CA ARG A 4 13.95 -8.54 -2.54
C ARG A 4 13.08 -9.18 -1.46
N PHE A 5 12.07 -9.96 -1.87
CA PHE A 5 11.15 -10.65 -0.97
C PHE A 5 11.26 -12.17 -1.17
N PRO A 6 11.58 -12.96 -0.13
CA PRO A 6 11.71 -14.41 -0.25
C PRO A 6 10.38 -15.06 -0.65
N GLU A 7 9.27 -14.57 -0.09
CA GLU A 7 7.90 -15.02 -0.34
C GLU A 7 7.01 -13.84 -0.74
N VAL A 8 6.07 -14.08 -1.66
CA VAL A 8 5.13 -13.07 -2.17
C VAL A 8 3.78 -13.74 -2.43
N ALA A 9 2.68 -13.04 -2.12
CA ALA A 9 1.33 -13.49 -2.47
C ALA A 9 0.97 -13.00 -3.88
N GLU A 10 0.33 -13.87 -4.67
CA GLU A 10 -0.19 -13.51 -5.99
C GLU A 10 -1.71 -13.42 -5.93
N LEU A 11 -2.24 -12.24 -6.26
CA LEU A 11 -3.67 -12.05 -6.42
C LEU A 11 -4.15 -12.76 -7.69
N ARG A 12 -5.01 -13.77 -7.52
CA ARG A 12 -5.69 -14.44 -8.64
C ARG A 12 -6.95 -13.67 -9.01
N ILE A 13 -7.52 -13.99 -10.18
CA ILE A 13 -8.77 -13.38 -10.65
C ILE A 13 -9.89 -13.70 -9.65
N VAL A 14 -10.31 -12.70 -8.88
CA VAL A 14 -11.34 -12.81 -7.83
C VAL A 14 -12.33 -11.66 -7.95
N CYS A 15 -13.53 -11.82 -7.38
CA CYS A 15 -14.54 -10.77 -7.34
C CYS A 15 -14.35 -9.76 -6.19
N TRP A 16 -13.44 -10.03 -5.26
CA TRP A 16 -13.14 -9.14 -4.12
C TRP A 16 -11.67 -9.26 -3.71
N PHE A 17 -11.02 -8.12 -3.50
CA PHE A 17 -9.68 -8.03 -2.92
C PHE A 17 -9.74 -7.39 -1.53
N GLU A 18 -9.29 -8.13 -0.51
CA GLU A 18 -9.24 -7.63 0.86
C GLU A 18 -8.00 -8.19 1.57
N ILE A 19 -7.28 -7.33 2.28
CA ILE A 19 -6.11 -7.70 3.08
C ILE A 19 -6.30 -7.18 4.49
N HIS A 20 -6.22 -8.07 5.46
CA HIS A 20 -6.19 -7.76 6.88
C HIS A 20 -4.91 -8.30 7.50
N GLY A 21 -4.31 -7.53 8.40
CA GLY A 21 -3.08 -7.92 9.06
C GLY A 21 -2.90 -7.24 10.40
N LYS A 22 -2.16 -7.92 11.29
CA LYS A 22 -1.61 -7.33 12.51
C LYS A 22 -0.12 -7.58 12.47
N ILE A 23 0.66 -6.52 12.68
CA ILE A 23 2.12 -6.59 12.72
C ILE A 23 2.53 -6.32 14.16
N ASP A 24 3.36 -7.19 14.73
CA ASP A 24 4.01 -6.91 16.00
C ASP A 24 5.07 -5.84 15.75
N ILE A 25 4.84 -4.69 16.34
CA ILE A 25 5.68 -3.52 16.17
C ILE A 25 6.63 -3.33 17.37
N SER A 26 6.66 -4.22 18.37
CA SER A 26 7.51 -4.12 19.59
C SER A 26 9.01 -3.93 19.35
N LEU A 27 9.50 -4.30 18.17
CA LEU A 27 10.90 -4.10 17.74
C LEU A 27 11.17 -2.70 17.17
N LEU A 28 10.14 -1.90 16.92
CA LEU A 28 10.27 -0.54 16.40
C LEU A 28 10.66 0.43 17.53
N SER A 29 11.41 1.47 17.15
CA SER A 29 11.91 2.46 18.09
C SER A 29 10.82 3.41 18.55
N THR A 30 10.82 3.75 19.84
CA THR A 30 9.69 4.42 20.44
C THR A 30 9.55 5.91 20.16
N THR A 31 10.59 6.50 19.57
CA THR A 31 10.68 7.93 19.26
C THR A 31 10.62 8.21 17.77
N THR A 32 10.19 7.22 16.98
CA THR A 32 10.18 7.31 15.52
C THR A 32 8.74 7.19 15.00
N THR A 33 8.39 8.09 14.08
CA THR A 33 7.16 7.98 13.31
C THR A 33 7.40 7.03 12.15
N TYR A 34 6.53 6.05 12.00
CA TYR A 34 6.62 5.05 10.94
C TYR A 34 5.54 5.26 9.90
N VAL A 35 5.86 4.84 8.68
CA VAL A 35 4.94 4.84 7.55
C VAL A 35 4.76 3.40 7.09
N ALA A 36 3.51 2.99 6.92
CA ALA A 36 3.17 1.69 6.37
C ALA A 36 3.05 1.79 4.85
N TYR A 37 3.67 0.85 4.14
CA TYR A 37 3.60 0.74 2.69
C TYR A 37 3.06 -0.63 2.27
N LEU A 38 2.19 -0.65 1.27
CA LEU A 38 1.95 -1.84 0.47
C LEU A 38 2.93 -1.85 -0.69
N VAL A 39 3.76 -2.88 -0.76
CA VAL A 39 4.73 -3.09 -1.85
C VAL A 39 4.21 -4.19 -2.76
N PHE A 40 4.01 -3.90 -4.04
CA PHE A 40 3.41 -4.84 -4.98
C PHE A 40 3.97 -4.70 -6.40
N LYS A 41 3.68 -5.68 -7.25
CA LYS A 41 4.01 -5.68 -8.67
C LYS A 41 2.76 -6.00 -9.48
N PRO A 42 2.34 -5.14 -10.42
CA PRO A 42 1.29 -5.51 -11.36
C PRO A 42 1.79 -6.67 -12.24
N THR A 43 0.91 -7.63 -12.50
CA THR A 43 1.13 -8.70 -13.47
C THR A 43 0.36 -8.38 -14.77
N ASP A 44 0.56 -9.16 -15.83
CA ASP A 44 -0.17 -8.96 -17.09
C ASP A 44 -1.71 -9.01 -16.93
N ASN A 45 -2.19 -9.68 -15.88
CA ASN A 45 -3.61 -9.79 -15.54
C ASN A 45 -4.03 -8.83 -14.40
N PHE A 46 -3.32 -7.72 -14.23
CA PHE A 46 -3.67 -6.69 -13.26
C PHE A 46 -4.82 -5.81 -13.79
N PHE A 47 -6.06 -6.24 -13.55
CA PHE A 47 -7.28 -5.52 -13.93
C PHE A 47 -8.27 -5.46 -12.76
N GLY A 48 -9.20 -4.50 -12.80
CA GLY A 48 -10.23 -4.31 -11.75
C GLY A 48 -9.90 -3.20 -10.74
N PHE A 49 -8.65 -2.72 -10.73
CA PHE A 49 -8.23 -1.51 -10.01
C PHE A 49 -8.24 -0.27 -10.91
N ASP A 50 -8.67 -0.42 -12.17
CA ASP A 50 -8.77 0.67 -13.13
C ASP A 50 -9.83 1.68 -12.63
N ASN A 51 -9.43 2.92 -12.34
CA ASN A 51 -10.25 4.02 -11.83
C ASN A 51 -10.90 3.77 -10.46
N ASN A 52 -10.58 2.66 -9.80
CA ASN A 52 -11.21 2.27 -8.55
C ASN A 52 -10.29 2.61 -7.37
N PRO A 53 -10.65 3.62 -6.56
CA PRO A 53 -9.97 3.87 -5.31
C PRO A 53 -10.07 2.66 -4.38
N VAL A 54 -8.98 2.36 -3.66
CA VAL A 54 -8.93 1.34 -2.63
C VAL A 54 -8.89 2.02 -1.28
N GLU A 55 -9.83 1.64 -0.41
CA GLU A 55 -9.85 2.07 0.99
C GLU A 55 -8.77 1.32 1.76
N VAL A 56 -7.99 2.08 2.53
CA VAL A 56 -6.94 1.53 3.38
C VAL A 56 -7.05 2.14 4.77
N ALA A 57 -6.79 1.30 5.78
CA ALA A 57 -6.86 1.67 7.18
C ALA A 57 -5.60 1.19 7.89
N VAL A 58 -4.89 2.10 8.56
CA VAL A 58 -3.72 1.76 9.39
C VAL A 58 -3.87 2.42 10.75
N GLY A 59 -3.64 1.66 11.81
CA GLY A 59 -3.80 2.14 13.18
C GLY A 59 -3.16 1.19 14.18
N LEU A 60 -3.05 1.66 15.42
CA LEU A 60 -2.67 0.82 16.55
C LEU A 60 -3.90 0.01 17.00
N ALA A 61 -3.71 -1.23 17.45
CA ALA A 61 -4.80 -2.15 17.76
C ALA A 61 -5.81 -1.63 18.81
N GLU A 62 -5.37 -0.73 19.69
CA GLU A 62 -6.19 -0.10 20.75
C GLU A 62 -6.41 1.40 20.51
N GLY A 63 -6.08 1.91 19.31
CA GLY A 63 -6.17 3.32 18.95
C GLY A 63 -7.04 3.58 17.73
N ASP A 64 -7.02 4.83 17.28
CA ASP A 64 -7.72 5.24 16.08
C ASP A 64 -7.03 4.70 14.82
N PHE A 65 -7.83 4.29 13.85
CA PHE A 65 -7.39 3.97 12.52
C PHE A 65 -7.43 5.22 11.64
N GLN A 66 -6.34 5.45 10.92
CA GLN A 66 -6.32 6.42 9.84
C GLN A 66 -6.83 5.75 8.57
N ASN A 67 -8.00 6.19 8.12
CA ASN A 67 -8.55 5.78 6.84
C ASN A 67 -8.10 6.75 5.76
N ARG A 68 -7.67 6.21 4.63
CA ARG A 68 -7.43 6.98 3.41
C ARG A 68 -7.77 6.14 2.20
N THR A 69 -7.62 6.77 1.05
CA THR A 69 -7.82 6.16 -0.24
C THR A 69 -6.51 6.19 -1.01
N VAL A 70 -6.20 5.08 -1.68
CA VAL A 70 -5.06 4.95 -2.58
C VAL A 70 -5.51 4.34 -3.91
N TYR A 71 -4.72 4.57 -4.96
CA TYR A 71 -4.88 3.90 -6.24
C TYR A 71 -3.72 2.93 -6.43
N PHE A 72 -3.97 1.82 -7.13
CA PHE A 72 -2.91 0.88 -7.51
C PHE A 72 -2.51 0.97 -8.98
N ASP A 73 -3.29 1.65 -9.81
CA ASP A 73 -2.95 1.87 -11.23
C ASP A 73 -2.37 3.27 -11.47
N GLN A 74 -1.06 3.33 -11.72
CA GLN A 74 -0.33 4.57 -12.03
C GLN A 74 -0.72 5.19 -13.38
N ARG A 75 -1.29 4.41 -14.33
CA ARG A 75 -1.66 4.89 -15.67
C ARG A 75 -2.68 6.02 -15.63
N GLN A 76 -3.27 6.25 -14.47
CA GLN A 76 -4.37 7.17 -14.23
C GLN A 76 -3.97 8.46 -13.51
N GLN A 77 -2.69 8.63 -13.21
CA GLN A 77 -2.17 9.87 -12.62
C GLN A 77 -2.52 11.11 -13.45
N ASN A 78 -2.75 10.96 -14.76
CA ASN A 78 -3.15 12.05 -15.66
C ASN A 78 -4.65 12.36 -15.64
N ILE A 79 -5.49 11.52 -15.00
CA ILE A 79 -6.95 11.64 -14.99
C ILE A 79 -7.44 12.28 -13.68
N VAL A 80 -6.73 12.05 -12.58
CA VAL A 80 -7.03 12.67 -11.28
C VAL A 80 -6.26 14.00 -11.16
N PRO A 81 -6.91 15.14 -10.84
CA PRO A 81 -6.22 16.40 -10.60
C PRO A 81 -5.08 16.22 -9.58
N ALA A 82 -3.91 16.76 -9.89
CA ALA A 82 -2.63 16.54 -9.20
C ALA A 82 -2.55 17.19 -7.80
N ASP A 83 -3.63 17.18 -7.04
CA ASP A 83 -3.73 17.88 -5.77
C ASP A 83 -3.13 17.04 -4.64
N ASN A 84 -2.94 15.73 -4.85
CA ASN A 84 -2.28 14.84 -3.90
C ASN A 84 -1.49 13.71 -4.61
N PRO A 85 -0.17 13.89 -4.83
CA PRO A 85 0.67 12.89 -5.50
C PRO A 85 0.86 11.60 -4.68
N ASP A 86 0.52 11.60 -3.39
CA ASP A 86 0.67 10.42 -2.51
C ASP A 86 -0.51 9.44 -2.61
N LEU A 87 -1.48 9.71 -3.49
CA LEU A 87 -2.57 8.79 -3.80
C LEU A 87 -2.14 7.62 -4.69
N PHE A 88 -1.10 7.82 -5.50
CA PHE A 88 -0.63 6.83 -6.47
C PHE A 88 0.61 6.10 -5.93
N PRO A 89 0.83 4.85 -6.36
CA PRO A 89 2.05 4.13 -6.00
C PRO A 89 3.26 4.84 -6.61
N LYS A 90 4.43 4.69 -5.99
CA LYS A 90 5.71 5.18 -6.54
C LYS A 90 6.58 3.99 -6.93
N GLU A 91 7.33 4.11 -8.03
CA GLU A 91 8.26 3.06 -8.45
C GLU A 91 9.57 3.14 -7.64
N GLY A 92 9.95 2.03 -7.02
CA GLY A 92 11.16 1.94 -6.18
C GLY A 92 12.47 1.68 -6.94
N GLY A 93 12.45 1.60 -8.27
CA GLY A 93 13.63 1.37 -9.13
C GLY A 93 14.02 -0.11 -9.35
N ASP A 94 13.34 -1.05 -8.70
CA ASP A 94 13.50 -2.50 -8.86
C ASP A 94 12.24 -3.15 -9.50
N GLY A 95 11.42 -2.31 -10.13
CA GLY A 95 10.13 -2.61 -10.70
C GLY A 95 9.01 -2.86 -9.68
N TRP A 96 9.27 -2.75 -8.37
CA TRP A 96 8.20 -2.78 -7.36
C TRP A 96 7.58 -1.41 -7.21
N LEU A 97 6.26 -1.41 -6.97
CA LEU A 97 5.47 -0.24 -6.66
C LEU A 97 5.21 -0.17 -5.16
N GLU A 98 5.26 1.04 -4.61
CA GLU A 98 5.09 1.31 -3.19
C GLU A 98 3.93 2.30 -2.99
N SER A 99 2.84 1.85 -2.37
CA SER A 99 1.70 2.69 -2.00
C SER A 99 1.70 2.94 -0.50
N GLU A 100 1.66 4.21 -0.11
CA GLU A 100 1.58 4.60 1.29
C GLU A 100 0.19 4.33 1.87
N LEU A 101 0.12 3.48 2.88
CA LEU A 101 -1.13 3.10 3.55
C LEU A 101 -1.49 4.07 4.69
N GLY A 102 -0.48 4.66 5.33
CA GLY A 102 -0.69 5.60 6.43
C GLY A 102 0.51 5.72 7.34
N ILE A 103 0.41 6.68 8.25
CA ILE A 103 1.45 7.02 9.22
C ILE A 103 0.95 6.64 10.60
N PHE A 104 1.79 6.02 11.41
CA PHE A 104 1.47 5.73 12.80
C PHE A 104 2.62 6.15 13.73
N PRO A 105 2.31 6.90 14.80
CA PRO A 105 3.29 7.21 15.83
C PRO A 105 3.54 5.96 16.67
N TRP A 106 4.79 5.77 17.09
CA TRP A 106 5.03 4.91 18.23
C TRP A 106 4.60 5.61 19.52
N LYS A 107 3.94 4.89 20.43
CA LYS A 107 3.57 5.39 21.77
C LYS A 107 4.43 4.76 22.86
#